data_AF-A0A1J8PIF5-F1
#
_entry.id   AF-A0A1J8PIF5-F1
#
_cell.length_a   1.000
_cell.length_b   1.000
_cell.length_c   1.000
_cell.angle_alpha   90.00
_cell.angle_beta   90.00
_cell.angle_gamma   90.00
#
_symmetry.space_group_name_H-M   'P 1'
#
loop_
_entity.id
_entity.type
_entity.pdbx_description
1 polymer ?
#
loop_
_entity_poly.entity_id
_entity_poly.type
_entity_poly.pdbx_seq_one_letter_code
_entity_poly.pdbx_strand_id
1 'polypeptide(L)'
;MGYNDEWRLNRRLFHQSFRPESALRFRPMQIRRAREMVLNLIDDPQHYHSHFGTFSSSVAMLAVYGYQPSARGDPRVRVMENALHLGFNVMTPERAMVLKTFPFLLKLPDWCWGSSIKRDARVSTKWTTEMVDVPFRTVQQEMADNSLQSQSSMVAENLLRMQKQDEASRPTFENALKGSAASAIVGE
;
A
#
# COMPACT_ATOMS: atom_id res chain seq x y z
N MET A 1 -4.15 1.16 -14.06
CA MET A 1 -4.23 2.45 -14.76
C MET A 1 -3.82 2.26 -16.22
N GLY A 2 -4.41 3.00 -17.17
CA GLY A 2 -3.89 3.06 -18.54
C GLY A 2 -2.63 3.91 -18.61
N TYR A 3 -1.88 3.83 -19.72
CA TYR A 3 -0.69 4.66 -19.93
C TYR A 3 -1.10 6.13 -20.15
N ASN A 4 -0.91 6.97 -19.13
CA ASN A 4 -1.22 8.40 -19.14
C ASN A 4 -0.20 9.18 -18.29
N ASP A 5 -0.36 10.50 -18.21
CA ASP A 5 0.55 11.39 -17.46
C ASP A 5 0.60 11.05 -15.97
N GLU A 6 -0.53 10.68 -15.39
CA GLU A 6 -0.63 10.24 -14.01
C GLU A 6 0.17 8.95 -13.77
N TRP A 7 0.06 7.96 -14.66
CA TRP A 7 0.85 6.72 -14.60
C TRP A 7 2.35 7.00 -14.72
N ARG A 8 2.74 7.88 -15.65
CA ARG A 8 4.16 8.28 -15.81
C ARG A 8 4.68 8.97 -14.55
N LEU A 9 3.88 9.83 -13.94
CA LEU A 9 4.22 10.51 -12.69
C LEU A 9 4.33 9.52 -11.52
N ASN A 10 3.34 8.63 -11.35
CA ASN A 10 3.38 7.55 -10.37
C ASN A 10 4.69 6.74 -10.51
N ARG A 11 4.99 6.24 -11.71
CA ARG A 11 6.19 5.42 -11.97
C ARG A 11 7.48 6.18 -11.68
N ARG A 12 7.51 7.48 -11.96
CA ARG A 12 8.64 8.37 -11.63
C ARG A 12 8.81 8.52 -10.11
N LEU A 13 7.73 8.76 -9.37
CA LEU A 13 7.77 8.89 -7.90
C LEU A 13 8.26 7.60 -7.24
N PHE A 14 7.78 6.45 -7.72
CA PHE A 14 8.20 5.14 -7.24
C PHE A 14 9.71 4.94 -7.45
N HIS A 15 10.17 5.07 -8.70
CA HIS A 15 11.58 4.87 -9.04
C HIS A 15 12.52 5.83 -8.32
N GLN A 16 12.14 7.10 -8.16
CA GLN A 16 12.99 8.05 -7.43
C GLN A 16 13.17 7.67 -5.96
N SER A 17 12.13 7.07 -5.36
CA SER A 17 12.11 6.72 -3.94
C SER A 17 12.79 5.37 -3.67
N PHE A 18 12.73 4.45 -4.62
CA PHE A 18 13.20 3.06 -4.50
C PHE A 18 14.33 2.66 -5.46
N ARG A 19 14.98 3.61 -6.14
CA ARG A 19 16.20 3.35 -6.92
C ARG A 19 17.27 2.63 -6.08
N PRO A 20 18.14 1.81 -6.69
CA PRO A 20 19.11 0.97 -5.97
C PRO A 20 19.94 1.72 -4.93
N GLU A 21 20.35 2.95 -5.22
CA GLU A 21 21.15 3.77 -4.30
C GLU A 21 20.33 4.21 -3.07
N SER A 22 19.08 4.63 -3.30
CA SER A 22 18.15 5.01 -2.22
C SER A 22 17.73 3.80 -1.40
N ALA A 23 17.59 2.62 -2.01
CA ALA A 23 17.13 1.41 -1.35
C ALA A 23 18.07 0.94 -0.22
N LEU A 24 19.35 1.30 -0.28
CA LEU A 24 20.34 0.97 0.75
C LEU A 24 19.97 1.53 2.13
N ARG A 25 19.26 2.68 2.19
CA ARG A 25 18.81 3.29 3.45
C ARG A 25 17.82 2.43 4.23
N PHE A 26 17.10 1.53 3.53
CA PHE A 26 16.12 0.64 4.17
C PHE A 26 16.76 -0.65 4.71
N ARG A 27 18.00 -0.99 4.32
CA ARG A 27 18.67 -2.24 4.74
C ARG A 27 18.73 -2.45 6.25
N PRO A 28 19.14 -1.46 7.08
CA PRO A 28 19.24 -1.68 8.53
C PRO A 28 17.91 -2.13 9.14
N MET A 29 16.81 -1.57 8.65
CA MET A 29 15.49 -1.97 9.10
C MET A 29 15.04 -3.31 8.51
N GLN A 30 15.28 -3.58 7.23
CA GLN A 30 14.97 -4.90 6.65
C GLN A 30 15.65 -6.01 7.45
N ILE A 31 16.91 -5.81 7.85
CA ILE A 31 17.65 -6.76 8.70
C ILE A 31 16.98 -6.91 10.07
N ARG A 32 16.58 -5.80 10.71
CA ARG A 32 15.86 -5.86 12.00
C ARG A 32 14.57 -6.66 11.89
N ARG A 33 13.73 -6.38 10.89
CA ARG A 33 12.46 -7.10 10.67
C ARG A 33 12.69 -8.55 10.27
N ALA A 34 13.73 -8.84 9.51
CA ALA A 34 14.09 -10.21 9.14
C ALA A 34 14.48 -11.03 10.37
N ARG A 35 15.24 -10.44 11.31
CA ARG A 35 15.57 -11.08 12.60
C ARG A 35 14.31 -11.36 13.42
N GLU A 36 13.42 -10.38 13.54
CA GLU A 36 12.12 -10.55 14.23
C GLU A 36 11.28 -11.66 13.59
N MET A 37 11.21 -11.70 12.25
CA MET A 37 10.52 -12.75 11.50
C MET A 37 11.12 -14.14 11.76
N VAL A 38 12.45 -14.29 11.75
CA VAL A 38 13.12 -15.56 12.02
C VAL A 38 12.84 -16.04 13.45
N LEU A 39 12.85 -15.15 14.44
CA LEU A 39 12.49 -15.50 15.82
C LEU A 39 11.04 -15.99 15.92
N ASN A 40 10.10 -15.27 15.30
CA ASN A 40 8.70 -15.69 15.30
C ASN A 40 8.48 -17.00 14.54
N LEU A 41 9.27 -17.28 13.50
CA LEU A 41 9.24 -18.55 12.75
C LEU A 41 9.76 -19.73 13.59
N ILE A 42 10.76 -19.51 14.45
CA ILE A 42 11.25 -20.52 15.39
C ILE A 42 10.20 -20.78 16.47
N ASP A 43 9.58 -19.73 17.01
CA ASP A 43 8.56 -19.83 18.06
C ASP A 43 7.26 -20.50 17.55
N ASP A 44 6.84 -20.18 16.32
CA ASP A 44 5.59 -20.66 15.72
C ASP A 44 5.78 -21.00 14.22
N PRO A 45 6.37 -22.16 13.90
CA PRO A 45 6.66 -22.54 12.52
C PRO A 45 5.40 -22.87 11.70
N GLN A 46 4.29 -23.22 12.35
CA GLN A 46 3.04 -23.59 11.66
C GLN A 46 2.42 -22.40 10.93
N HIS A 47 2.59 -21.19 11.47
CA HIS A 47 2.07 -19.95 10.88
C HIS A 47 3.11 -19.19 10.06
N TYR A 48 4.07 -19.89 9.42
CA TYR A 48 5.15 -19.28 8.64
C TYR A 48 4.69 -18.21 7.64
N HIS A 49 3.57 -18.46 6.95
CA HIS A 49 3.00 -17.54 5.96
C HIS A 49 2.64 -16.18 6.57
N SER A 50 2.11 -16.18 7.80
CA SER A 50 1.78 -14.94 8.52
C SER A 50 3.06 -14.17 8.86
N HIS A 51 4.13 -14.86 9.30
CA HIS A 51 5.40 -14.20 9.62
C HIS A 51 6.04 -13.51 8.40
N PHE A 52 5.99 -14.15 7.22
CA PHE A 52 6.44 -13.52 5.97
C PHE A 52 5.55 -12.33 5.56
N GLY A 53 4.23 -12.46 5.75
CA GLY A 53 3.28 -11.36 5.54
C GLY A 53 3.61 -10.16 6.41
N THR A 54 3.78 -10.37 7.73
CA THR A 54 4.15 -9.33 8.69
C THR A 54 5.48 -8.69 8.37
N PHE A 55 6.47 -9.48 7.97
CA PHE A 55 7.75 -8.95 7.52
C PHE A 55 7.58 -7.99 6.34
N SER A 56 6.92 -8.45 5.26
CA SER A 56 6.72 -7.66 4.04
C SER A 56 5.92 -6.39 4.32
N SER A 57 4.78 -6.51 4.98
CA SER A 57 3.91 -5.39 5.32
C SER A 57 4.59 -4.39 6.26
N SER A 58 5.41 -4.84 7.21
CA SER A 58 6.17 -3.96 8.10
C SER A 58 7.25 -3.18 7.36
N VAL A 59 7.97 -3.84 6.45
CA VAL A 59 9.00 -3.20 5.61
C VAL A 59 8.35 -2.17 4.68
N ALA A 60 7.24 -2.52 4.03
CA ALA A 60 6.51 -1.63 3.14
C ALA A 60 5.95 -0.41 3.90
N MET A 61 5.29 -0.62 5.05
CA MET A 61 4.70 0.47 5.82
C MET A 61 5.74 1.48 6.30
N LEU A 62 6.91 1.00 6.72
CA LEU A 62 7.99 1.88 7.11
C LEU A 62 8.60 2.60 5.90
N ALA A 63 8.89 1.90 4.81
CA ALA A 63 9.56 2.52 3.67
C ALA A 63 8.66 3.55 2.96
N VAL A 64 7.36 3.26 2.84
CA VAL A 64 6.38 4.10 2.17
C VAL A 64 5.92 5.24 3.08
N TYR A 65 5.52 4.95 4.31
CA TYR A 65 4.88 5.92 5.20
C TYR A 65 5.76 6.39 6.35
N GLY A 66 6.85 5.69 6.69
CA GLY A 66 7.66 6.02 7.87
C GLY A 66 7.01 5.52 9.15
N TYR A 67 6.03 4.62 9.04
CA TYR A 67 5.43 4.01 10.21
C TYR A 67 6.36 2.94 10.76
N GLN A 68 6.67 3.02 12.06
CA GLN A 68 7.50 2.03 12.74
C GLN A 68 6.61 1.04 13.51
N PRO A 69 6.31 -0.13 12.92
CA PRO A 69 5.43 -1.07 13.57
C PRO A 69 6.01 -1.65 14.86
N SER A 70 5.13 -1.96 15.80
CA SER A 70 5.48 -2.68 17.02
C SER A 70 6.08 -4.05 16.68
N ALA A 71 6.97 -4.57 17.52
CA ALA A 71 7.69 -5.82 17.25
C ALA A 71 6.76 -7.05 17.14
N ARG A 72 5.58 -7.01 17.78
CA ARG A 72 4.57 -8.06 17.69
C ARG A 72 3.16 -7.46 17.59
N GLY A 73 2.37 -7.99 16.66
CA GLY A 73 0.93 -7.78 16.62
C GLY A 73 0.47 -6.35 16.38
N ASP A 74 1.24 -5.55 15.64
CA ASP A 74 0.86 -4.17 15.34
C ASP A 74 -0.50 -4.13 14.61
N PRO A 75 -1.52 -3.47 15.17
CA PRO A 75 -2.85 -3.42 14.58
C PRO A 75 -2.85 -2.86 13.14
N ARG A 76 -1.96 -1.91 12.83
CA ARG A 76 -1.90 -1.30 11.49
C ARG A 76 -1.29 -2.25 10.46
N VAL A 77 -0.29 -3.04 10.87
CA VAL A 77 0.28 -4.10 10.02
C VAL A 77 -0.73 -5.22 9.79
N ARG A 78 -1.49 -5.61 10.83
CA ARG A 78 -2.57 -6.59 10.68
C ARG A 78 -3.68 -6.12 9.77
N VAL A 79 -4.07 -4.84 9.83
CA VAL A 79 -5.06 -4.27 8.91
C VAL A 79 -4.55 -4.32 7.47
N MET A 80 -3.28 -4.00 7.24
CA MET A 80 -2.62 -4.10 5.94
C MET A 80 -2.60 -5.54 5.42
N GLU A 81 -2.18 -6.50 6.24
CA GLU A 81 -2.19 -7.93 5.89
C GLU A 81 -3.59 -8.44 5.57
N ASN A 82 -4.58 -8.09 6.39
CA ASN A 82 -5.97 -8.48 6.17
C ASN A 82 -6.52 -7.86 4.88
N ALA A 83 -6.20 -6.59 4.60
CA ALA A 83 -6.61 -5.93 3.37
C ALA A 83 -6.00 -6.59 2.13
N LEU A 84 -4.70 -6.94 2.18
CA LEU A 84 -4.03 -7.68 1.11
C LEU A 84 -4.62 -9.08 0.94
N HIS A 85 -4.77 -9.83 2.02
CA HIS A 85 -5.29 -11.19 2.01
C HIS A 85 -6.74 -11.23 1.48
N LEU A 86 -7.61 -10.35 2.00
CA LEU A 86 -8.99 -10.22 1.53
C LEU A 86 -9.02 -9.72 0.09
N GLY A 87 -8.21 -8.73 -0.27
CA GLY A 87 -8.15 -8.20 -1.63
C GLY A 87 -7.79 -9.28 -2.66
N PHE A 88 -6.73 -10.04 -2.41
CA PHE A 88 -6.27 -11.12 -3.29
C PHE A 88 -7.23 -12.32 -3.33
N ASN A 89 -7.84 -12.68 -2.20
CA ASN A 89 -8.77 -13.81 -2.15
C ASN A 89 -10.14 -13.46 -2.76
N VAL A 90 -10.59 -12.22 -2.61
CA VAL A 90 -11.90 -11.76 -3.11
C VAL A 90 -11.82 -11.46 -4.61
N MET A 91 -10.72 -10.85 -5.07
CA MET A 91 -10.48 -10.55 -6.48
C MET A 91 -9.44 -11.49 -7.09
N THR A 92 -9.83 -12.74 -7.33
CA THR A 92 -8.95 -13.70 -8.02
C THR A 92 -8.72 -13.28 -9.49
N PRO A 93 -7.61 -13.71 -10.11
CA PRO A 93 -7.34 -13.43 -11.52
C PRO A 93 -8.49 -13.84 -12.46
N GLU A 94 -9.17 -14.94 -12.15
CA GLU A 94 -10.35 -15.41 -12.88
C GLU A 94 -11.51 -14.42 -12.80
N ARG A 95 -11.82 -13.92 -11.60
CA ARG A 95 -12.87 -12.91 -11.40
C ARG A 95 -12.52 -11.58 -12.08
N ALA A 96 -11.25 -11.18 -11.99
CA ALA A 96 -10.75 -10.00 -12.69
C ALA A 96 -10.87 -10.14 -14.22
N MET A 97 -10.59 -11.33 -14.76
CA MET A 97 -10.75 -11.63 -16.18
C MET A 97 -12.22 -11.57 -16.60
N VAL A 98 -13.13 -12.13 -15.80
CA VAL A 98 -14.58 -12.04 -16.07
C VAL A 98 -15.06 -10.59 -16.08
N LEU A 99 -14.61 -9.77 -15.13
CA LEU A 99 -14.95 -8.33 -15.09
C LEU A 99 -14.37 -7.55 -16.27
N LYS A 100 -13.17 -7.92 -16.74
CA LYS A 100 -12.54 -7.32 -17.91
C LYS A 100 -13.28 -7.67 -19.21
N THR A 101 -13.75 -8.90 -19.34
CA THR A 101 -14.49 -9.38 -20.52
C THR A 101 -15.94 -8.88 -20.52
N PHE A 102 -16.57 -8.85 -19.35
CA PHE A 102 -17.99 -8.52 -19.18
C PHE A 102 -18.19 -7.34 -18.21
N PRO A 103 -17.84 -6.10 -18.60
CA PRO A 103 -17.88 -4.94 -17.72
C PRO A 103 -19.31 -4.56 -17.27
N PHE A 104 -20.35 -5.03 -17.97
CA PHE A 104 -21.74 -4.80 -17.59
C PHE A 104 -22.10 -5.46 -16.24
N LEU A 105 -21.36 -6.48 -15.80
CA LEU A 105 -21.56 -7.13 -14.49
C LEU A 105 -21.42 -6.14 -13.32
N LEU A 106 -20.58 -5.10 -13.46
CA LEU A 106 -20.45 -4.03 -12.46
C LEU A 106 -21.68 -3.12 -12.38
N LYS A 107 -22.53 -3.11 -13.41
CA LYS A 107 -23.73 -2.27 -13.49
C LYS A 107 -25.02 -3.02 -13.15
N LEU A 108 -24.95 -4.34 -12.92
CA LEU A 108 -26.13 -5.14 -12.59
C LEU A 108 -26.78 -4.68 -11.26
N PRO A 109 -28.11 -4.68 -11.15
CA PRO A 109 -28.79 -4.50 -9.88
C PRO A 109 -28.36 -5.53 -8.84
N ASP A 110 -28.34 -5.16 -7.57
CA ASP A 110 -27.80 -6.02 -6.50
C ASP A 110 -28.64 -7.31 -6.28
N TRP A 111 -29.88 -7.35 -6.79
CA TRP A 111 -30.79 -8.50 -6.74
C TRP A 111 -30.57 -9.53 -7.88
N CYS A 112 -29.77 -9.20 -8.90
CA CYS A 112 -29.58 -10.05 -10.07
C CYS A 112 -28.50 -11.13 -9.85
N TRP A 113 -28.54 -12.20 -10.65
CA TRP A 113 -27.52 -13.26 -10.64
C TRP A 113 -26.16 -12.68 -11.05
N GLY A 114 -25.12 -12.98 -10.26
CA GLY A 114 -23.78 -12.40 -10.46
C GLY A 114 -23.49 -11.13 -9.65
N SER A 115 -24.41 -10.68 -8.79
CA SER A 115 -24.18 -9.55 -7.88
C SER A 115 -23.07 -9.81 -6.85
N SER A 116 -22.69 -11.06 -6.60
CA SER A 116 -21.54 -11.39 -5.74
C SER A 116 -20.24 -10.86 -6.33
N ILE A 117 -19.99 -10.99 -7.64
CA ILE A 117 -18.77 -10.50 -8.28
C ILE A 117 -18.68 -8.96 -8.15
N LYS A 118 -19.80 -8.27 -8.35
CA LYS A 118 -19.90 -6.82 -8.14
C LYS A 118 -19.67 -6.43 -6.68
N ARG A 119 -20.24 -7.17 -5.73
CA ARG A 119 -20.06 -6.96 -4.28
C ARG A 119 -18.60 -7.17 -3.88
N ASP A 120 -18.00 -8.23 -4.36
CA ASP A 120 -16.61 -8.62 -4.16
C ASP A 120 -15.67 -7.56 -4.73
N ALA A 121 -15.94 -7.05 -5.93
CA ALA A 121 -15.21 -5.93 -6.50
C ALA A 121 -15.30 -4.65 -5.66
N ARG A 122 -16.49 -4.32 -5.15
CA ARG A 122 -16.69 -3.16 -4.26
C ARG A 122 -15.94 -3.31 -2.94
N VAL A 123 -16.00 -4.50 -2.32
CA VAL A 123 -15.31 -4.80 -1.07
C VAL A 123 -13.79 -4.72 -1.27
N SER A 124 -13.26 -5.36 -2.32
CA SER A 124 -11.84 -5.28 -2.67
C SER A 124 -11.40 -3.83 -2.92
N THR A 125 -12.14 -3.08 -3.73
CA THR A 125 -11.83 -1.66 -4.01
C THR A 125 -11.81 -0.81 -2.74
N LYS A 126 -12.76 -1.04 -1.82
CA LYS A 126 -12.80 -0.35 -0.54
C LYS A 126 -11.55 -0.65 0.29
N TRP A 127 -11.20 -1.92 0.45
CA TRP A 127 -10.02 -2.33 1.22
C TRP A 127 -8.72 -1.80 0.62
N THR A 128 -8.54 -1.88 -0.71
CA THR A 128 -7.35 -1.33 -1.38
C THR A 128 -7.26 0.18 -1.23
N THR A 129 -8.39 0.89 -1.27
CA THR A 129 -8.42 2.34 -1.02
C THR A 129 -8.03 2.65 0.42
N GLU A 130 -8.64 2.00 1.41
CA GLU A 130 -8.36 2.24 2.83
C GLU A 130 -6.91 1.89 3.19
N MET A 131 -6.37 0.83 2.60
CA MET A 131 -4.98 0.39 2.75
C MET A 131 -3.96 1.49 2.42
N VAL A 132 -4.30 2.37 1.47
CA VAL A 132 -3.44 3.47 1.03
C VAL A 132 -3.79 4.77 1.74
N ASP A 133 -5.08 5.10 1.80
CA ASP A 133 -5.57 6.39 2.30
C ASP A 133 -5.36 6.57 3.81
N VAL A 134 -5.57 5.52 4.61
CA VAL A 134 -5.43 5.60 6.08
C VAL A 134 -4.01 5.97 6.48
N PRO A 135 -2.96 5.21 6.10
CA PRO A 135 -1.60 5.57 6.46
C PRO A 135 -1.14 6.88 5.78
N PHE A 136 -1.65 7.19 4.58
CA PHE A 136 -1.35 8.47 3.92
C PHE A 136 -1.84 9.67 4.73
N ARG A 137 -3.09 9.63 5.21
CA ARG A 137 -3.67 10.69 6.07
C ARG A 137 -2.93 10.80 7.39
N THR A 138 -2.49 9.69 7.97
CA THR A 138 -1.68 9.71 9.20
C THR A 138 -0.37 10.47 8.98
N VAL A 139 0.33 10.24 7.86
CA VAL A 139 1.54 11.00 7.52
C VAL A 139 1.23 12.49 7.35
N GLN A 140 0.14 12.84 6.68
CA GLN A 140 -0.28 14.25 6.53
C GLN A 140 -0.55 14.92 7.89
N GLN A 141 -1.19 14.21 8.83
CA GLN A 141 -1.44 14.70 10.19
C GLN A 141 -0.15 14.87 10.98
N GLU A 142 0.73 13.87 10.98
CA GLU A 142 2.02 13.94 11.68
C GLU A 142 2.92 15.06 11.11
N MET A 143 2.81 15.36 9.80
CA MET A 143 3.44 16.52 9.18
C MET A 143 2.88 17.84 9.69
N ALA A 144 1.55 17.96 9.80
CA ALA A 144 0.88 19.17 10.27
C ALA A 144 1.21 19.48 11.74
N ASP A 145 1.31 18.43 12.56
CA ASP A 145 1.58 18.53 13.99
C ASP A 145 3.08 18.78 14.30
N ASN A 146 3.95 18.90 13.28
CA ASN A 146 5.42 18.88 13.40
C ASN A 146 5.95 17.69 14.22
N SER A 147 5.18 16.61 14.28
CA SER A 147 5.44 15.42 15.08
C SER A 147 6.27 14.37 14.33
N LEU A 148 6.55 14.59 13.03
CA LEU A 148 7.48 13.77 12.25
C LEU A 148 8.91 13.89 12.81
N GLN A 149 9.17 13.15 13.87
CA GLN A 149 10.51 12.92 14.38
C GLN A 149 11.28 12.07 13.37
N SER A 150 12.11 12.70 12.56
CA SER A 150 13.29 12.11 11.90
C SER A 150 13.12 11.00 10.84
N GLN A 151 11.93 10.55 10.46
CA GLN A 151 11.83 9.41 9.51
C GLN A 151 11.56 9.85 8.07
N SER A 152 12.57 9.71 7.20
CA SER A 152 12.42 9.94 5.76
C SER A 152 11.65 8.78 5.12
N SER A 153 10.37 8.97 4.83
CA SER A 153 9.54 8.02 4.09
C SER A 153 9.27 8.51 2.68
N MET A 154 8.91 7.61 1.76
CA MET A 154 8.54 8.02 0.40
C MET A 154 7.44 9.07 0.40
N VAL A 155 6.37 8.86 1.17
CA VAL A 155 5.23 9.78 1.21
C VAL A 155 5.62 11.10 1.84
N ALA A 156 6.31 11.12 2.98
CA ALA A 156 6.73 12.36 3.63
C ALA A 156 7.66 13.19 2.73
N GLU A 157 8.65 12.56 2.09
CA GLU A 157 9.58 13.24 1.17
C GLU A 157 8.87 13.86 -0.02
N ASN A 158 7.89 13.16 -0.60
CA ASN A 158 7.17 13.65 -1.77
C ASN A 158 6.09 14.68 -1.40
N LEU A 159 5.47 14.59 -0.21
CA LEU A 159 4.60 15.65 0.31
C LEU A 159 5.36 16.97 0.52
N LEU A 160 6.59 16.92 1.04
CA LEU A 160 7.46 18.10 1.14
C LEU A 160 7.82 18.70 -0.23
N ARG A 161 7.97 17.85 -1.26
CA ARG A 161 8.19 18.31 -2.65
C ARG A 161 6.91 18.92 -3.24
N MET A 162 5.75 18.35 -2.94
CA MET A 162 4.45 18.83 -3.40
C MET A 162 4.14 20.24 -2.88
N GLN A 163 4.54 20.57 -1.65
CA GLN A 163 4.37 21.93 -1.10
C GLN A 163 5.06 23.01 -1.96
N LYS A 164 6.12 22.65 -2.68
CA LYS A 164 6.87 23.54 -3.57
C LYS A 164 6.29 23.65 -4.99
N GLN A 165 5.27 22.87 -5.31
CA GLN A 165 4.60 22.91 -6.62
C GLN A 165 3.41 23.88 -6.62
N ASP A 166 3.04 24.31 -7.83
CA ASP A 166 1.86 25.14 -8.09
C ASP A 166 0.60 24.48 -7.54
N GLU A 167 -0.27 25.29 -6.92
CA GLU A 167 -1.47 24.82 -6.25
C GLU A 167 -2.40 24.01 -7.17
N ALA A 168 -2.49 24.41 -8.44
CA ALA A 168 -3.29 23.71 -9.46
C ALA A 168 -2.80 22.28 -9.76
N SER A 169 -1.53 21.96 -9.50
CA SER A 169 -0.92 20.66 -9.81
C SER A 169 -0.95 19.66 -8.63
N ARG A 170 -1.23 20.15 -7.42
CA ARG A 170 -1.20 19.35 -6.18
C ARG A 170 -2.16 18.16 -6.19
N PRO A 171 -3.43 18.27 -6.66
CA PRO A 171 -4.34 17.13 -6.66
C PRO A 171 -3.85 15.98 -7.56
N THR A 172 -3.33 16.30 -8.74
CA THR A 172 -2.77 15.30 -9.66
C THR A 172 -1.52 14.65 -9.07
N PHE A 173 -0.68 15.43 -8.41
CA PHE A 173 0.50 14.91 -7.72
C PHE A 173 0.13 13.99 -6.55
N GLU A 174 -0.86 14.37 -5.74
CA GLU A 174 -1.34 13.56 -4.62
C GLU A 174 -1.89 12.22 -5.11
N ASN A 175 -2.73 12.22 -6.15
CA ASN A 175 -3.28 11.00 -6.74
C ASN A 175 -2.17 10.09 -7.28
N ALA A 176 -1.18 10.65 -7.99
CA ALA A 176 -0.03 9.89 -8.48
C ALA A 176 0.83 9.34 -7.33
N LEU A 177 0.99 10.09 -6.23
CA LEU A 177 1.72 9.64 -5.04
C LEU A 177 0.98 8.51 -4.31
N LYS A 178 -0.34 8.59 -4.18
CA LYS A 178 -1.16 7.49 -3.65
C LYS A 178 -1.08 6.25 -4.53
N GLY A 179 -1.13 6.43 -5.86
CA GLY A 179 -0.88 5.33 -6.81
C GLY A 179 0.50 4.71 -6.64
N SER A 180 1.51 5.52 -6.37
CA SER A 180 2.88 5.06 -6.13
C SER A 180 3.05 4.31 -4.81
N ALA A 181 2.41 4.78 -3.74
CA ALA A 181 2.32 4.08 -2.47
C ALA A 181 1.62 2.72 -2.63
N ALA A 182 0.52 2.67 -3.38
CA ALA A 182 -0.18 1.42 -3.68
C ALA A 182 0.73 0.42 -4.42
N SER A 183 1.41 0.86 -5.47
CA SER A 183 2.39 0.04 -6.22
C SER A 183 3.50 -0.51 -5.31
N ALA A 184 4.02 0.30 -4.40
CA ALA A 184 5.07 -0.11 -3.46
C ALA A 184 4.62 -1.17 -2.44
N ILE A 185 3.34 -1.17 -2.06
CA ILE A 185 2.77 -2.10 -1.10
C ILE A 185 2.36 -3.41 -1.79
N VAL A 186 1.77 -3.32 -2.98
CA VAL A 186 1.25 -4.48 -3.72
C VAL A 186 2.35 -5.20 -4.52
N GLY A 187 3.39 -4.47 -4.95
CA GLY A 187 4.52 -5.04 -5.70
C GLY A 187 4.35 -5.01 -7.22
N GLU A 188 3.75 -3.93 -7.78
CA GLU A 188 3.57 -3.71 -9.24
C GLU A 188 4.45 -2.57 -9.80
#